data_AF-A0A7C4MZ84-F1
#
_entry.id   AF-A0A7C4MZ84-F1
#
_cell.length_a   1.000
_cell.length_b   1.000
_cell.length_c   1.000
_cell.angle_alpha   90.00
_cell.angle_beta   90.00
_cell.angle_gamma   90.00
#
_symmetry.space_group_name_H-M   'P 1'
#
loop_
_entity.id
_entity.type
_entity.pdbx_description
1 polymer ?
#
loop_
_entity_poly.entity_id
_entity_poly.type
_entity_poly.pdbx_seq_one_letter_code
_entity_poly.pdbx_strand_id
1 'polypeptide(L)'
;MIEQMPSLIEIFRCATWQPAAPVQRPFVRYLHPEASPGEYICLQPCSQTIRVSVLIPTMDADRGGLFEKLLRQIDLQTLNGFEVIVIKGDPRQGRAINIGASLAKGDFLLTLDDDSSLPDKRAFANLFAVLENDPAIGLAGGINTIPPDAPWLVRRAMREIPRRSTPPLSDITDSDLAEHPLLVMRRDVFERVGGENELLPRGLDPYLRQEFRKAGCRVVVVPNVFYSHLPPATLQRLLRQFYRNGKHAAYVYRYFPQWSIATPSQHGSFPPRHRIRHRALRLLANLLEALITLKFIWFLCQLSYSAGVLKETLTLQRSIESRLRLNTGKAHNIPNGKAFTRERRHGEE
;
A
#
# COMPACT_ATOMS: atom_id res chain seq x y z
N MET A 1 -29.32 24.51 -21.27
CA MET A 1 -28.06 24.77 -20.54
C MET A 1 -27.65 23.47 -19.88
N ILE A 2 -26.57 22.85 -20.34
CA ILE A 2 -25.99 21.71 -19.61
C ILE A 2 -25.26 22.35 -18.43
N GLU A 3 -25.78 22.14 -17.22
CA GLU A 3 -25.14 22.57 -15.99
C GLU A 3 -23.74 21.94 -15.95
N GLN A 4 -22.71 22.75 -16.05
CA GLN A 4 -21.33 22.27 -16.05
C GLN A 4 -21.04 21.79 -14.62
N MET A 5 -20.97 20.47 -14.43
CA MET A 5 -20.71 19.91 -13.10
C MET A 5 -19.35 20.40 -12.60
N PRO A 6 -19.23 20.74 -11.30
CA PRO A 6 -17.96 21.19 -10.73
C PRO A 6 -16.91 20.09 -10.85
N SER A 7 -15.67 20.48 -11.15
CA SER A 7 -14.52 19.59 -11.13
C SER A 7 -14.30 18.99 -9.73
N LEU A 8 -13.66 17.82 -9.66
CA LEU A 8 -13.36 17.16 -8.39
C LEU A 8 -12.54 18.07 -7.45
N ILE A 9 -11.68 18.93 -8.01
CA ILE A 9 -10.93 19.92 -7.23
C ILE A 9 -11.83 20.98 -6.62
N GLU A 10 -12.82 21.48 -7.35
CA GLU A 10 -13.76 22.48 -6.82
C GLU A 10 -14.59 21.87 -5.69
N ILE A 11 -15.08 20.63 -5.89
CA ILE A 11 -15.79 19.88 -4.84
C ILE A 11 -14.86 19.67 -3.64
N PHE A 12 -13.61 19.24 -3.86
CA PHE A 12 -12.62 19.02 -2.81
C PHE A 12 -12.36 20.26 -1.96
N ARG A 13 -12.19 21.43 -2.61
CA ARG A 13 -11.90 22.70 -1.91
C ARG A 13 -13.08 23.20 -1.06
N CYS A 14 -14.30 22.82 -1.41
CA CYS A 14 -15.50 23.17 -0.65
C CYS A 14 -15.95 22.07 0.33
N ALA A 15 -15.34 20.88 0.28
CA ALA A 15 -15.74 19.74 1.09
C ALA A 15 -15.39 19.97 2.58
N THR A 16 -16.30 19.53 3.46
CA THR A 16 -16.08 19.56 4.91
C THR A 16 -15.58 18.21 5.39
N TRP A 17 -14.41 18.21 6.02
CA TRP A 17 -13.83 17.02 6.63
C TRP A 17 -14.69 16.51 7.79
N GLN A 18 -14.89 15.19 7.84
CA GLN A 18 -15.61 14.52 8.90
C GLN A 18 -14.66 13.61 9.69
N PRO A 19 -14.83 13.47 11.03
CA PRO A 19 -13.98 12.60 11.82
C PRO A 19 -14.17 11.13 11.40
N ALA A 20 -13.07 10.40 11.21
CA ALA A 20 -13.13 8.99 10.81
C ALA A 20 -13.30 8.03 12.01
N ALA A 21 -13.09 8.50 13.24
CA ALA A 21 -13.20 7.71 14.46
C ALA A 21 -14.54 6.96 14.63
N PRO A 22 -15.72 7.54 14.30
CA PRO A 22 -17.02 6.85 14.48
C PRO A 22 -17.33 5.80 13.41
N VAL A 23 -16.57 5.75 12.30
CA VAL A 23 -16.88 4.87 11.16
C VAL A 23 -16.70 3.41 11.56
N GLN A 24 -17.82 2.69 11.59
CA GLN A 24 -17.85 1.26 11.88
C GLN A 24 -17.37 0.45 10.67
N ARG A 25 -16.67 -0.63 10.93
CA ARG A 25 -16.09 -1.51 9.90
C ARG A 25 -16.21 -2.98 10.33
N PRO A 26 -17.46 -3.50 10.39
CA PRO A 26 -17.75 -4.81 10.98
C PRO A 26 -17.14 -5.97 10.19
N PHE A 27 -16.83 -5.78 8.92
CA PHE A 27 -16.16 -6.79 8.10
C PHE A 27 -14.68 -6.97 8.45
N VAL A 28 -14.05 -6.07 9.20
CA VAL A 28 -12.60 -6.11 9.42
C VAL A 28 -12.21 -7.23 10.39
N ARG A 29 -11.49 -8.24 9.88
CA ARG A 29 -11.07 -9.41 10.66
C ARG A 29 -10.00 -9.07 11.72
N TYR A 30 -9.08 -8.19 11.39
CA TYR A 30 -7.96 -7.78 12.26
C TYR A 30 -8.00 -6.28 12.53
N LEU A 31 -9.00 -5.89 13.32
CA LEU A 31 -9.26 -4.50 13.70
C LEU A 31 -8.17 -3.96 14.63
N HIS A 32 -7.72 -2.73 14.40
CA HIS A 32 -6.85 -2.04 15.35
C HIS A 32 -7.70 -1.55 16.53
N PRO A 33 -7.25 -1.74 17.79
CA PRO A 33 -8.05 -1.41 18.97
C PRO A 33 -8.32 0.09 19.12
N GLU A 34 -7.40 0.94 18.64
CA GLU A 34 -7.58 2.39 18.65
C GLU A 34 -8.39 2.84 17.42
N ALA A 35 -9.31 3.79 17.65
CA ALA A 35 -10.04 4.47 16.59
C ALA A 35 -9.07 5.24 15.65
N SER A 36 -9.56 5.55 14.45
CA SER A 36 -8.78 6.39 13.53
C SER A 36 -8.65 7.81 14.09
N PRO A 37 -7.44 8.39 14.13
CA PRO A 37 -7.25 9.81 14.41
C PRO A 37 -7.50 10.69 13.18
N GLY A 38 -7.79 10.07 12.02
CA GLY A 38 -7.93 10.74 10.75
C GLY A 38 -9.33 11.32 10.53
N GLU A 39 -9.47 11.92 9.36
CA GLU A 39 -10.70 12.51 8.85
C GLU A 39 -10.96 11.98 7.45
N TYR A 40 -12.19 12.13 6.96
CA TYR A 40 -12.54 11.76 5.61
C TYR A 40 -13.46 12.78 4.94
N ILE A 41 -13.50 12.70 3.62
CA ILE A 41 -14.48 13.37 2.75
C ILE A 41 -14.90 12.41 1.65
N CYS A 42 -16.15 12.55 1.20
CA CYS A 42 -16.68 11.83 0.05
C CYS A 42 -17.00 12.85 -1.04
N LEU A 43 -16.35 12.70 -2.18
CA LEU A 43 -16.47 13.56 -3.35
C LEU A 43 -17.25 12.79 -4.42
N GLN A 44 -18.40 13.30 -4.81
CA GLN A 44 -19.24 12.68 -5.82
C GLN A 44 -19.28 13.58 -7.06
N PRO A 45 -18.51 13.27 -8.12
CA PRO A 45 -18.42 14.11 -9.31
C PRO A 45 -19.65 13.98 -10.24
N CYS A 46 -20.49 12.94 -10.07
CA CYS A 46 -21.64 12.70 -10.94
C CYS A 46 -22.88 12.22 -10.16
N SER A 47 -24.07 12.50 -10.69
CA SER A 47 -25.35 12.05 -10.12
C SER A 47 -25.74 10.61 -10.52
N GLN A 48 -24.88 9.93 -11.28
CA GLN A 48 -25.13 8.56 -11.73
C GLN A 48 -24.98 7.55 -10.59
N THR A 49 -25.54 6.35 -10.80
CA THR A 49 -25.34 5.22 -9.89
C THR A 49 -23.85 4.92 -9.74
N ILE A 50 -23.36 4.94 -8.50
CA ILE A 50 -21.97 4.68 -8.18
C ILE A 50 -21.71 3.17 -8.29
N ARG A 51 -20.81 2.79 -9.19
CA ARG A 51 -20.32 1.40 -9.36
C ARG A 51 -18.93 1.23 -8.76
N VAL A 52 -18.10 2.27 -8.77
CA VAL A 52 -16.73 2.24 -8.25
C VAL A 52 -16.53 3.32 -7.18
N SER A 53 -16.03 2.94 -6.01
CA SER A 53 -15.59 3.89 -4.98
C SER A 53 -14.07 3.93 -4.96
N VAL A 54 -13.50 5.08 -5.32
CA VAL A 54 -12.06 5.33 -5.32
C VAL A 54 -11.62 5.74 -3.91
N LEU A 55 -10.68 5.03 -3.32
CA LEU A 55 -10.19 5.23 -1.96
C LEU A 55 -8.78 5.80 -2.00
N ILE A 56 -8.57 6.97 -1.41
CA ILE A 56 -7.26 7.63 -1.38
C ILE A 56 -6.83 7.90 0.06
N PRO A 57 -6.02 7.01 0.67
CA PRO A 57 -5.32 7.30 1.91
C PRO A 57 -4.25 8.37 1.69
N THR A 58 -4.22 9.38 2.53
CA THR A 58 -3.22 10.45 2.50
C THR A 58 -2.86 10.91 3.91
N MET A 59 -1.66 11.41 4.10
CA MET A 59 -1.26 11.99 5.40
C MET A 59 -1.72 13.44 5.55
N ASP A 60 -1.74 14.21 4.46
CA ASP A 60 -1.92 15.66 4.47
C ASP A 60 -2.90 16.18 3.41
N ALA A 61 -3.32 15.34 2.45
CA ALA A 61 -4.11 15.74 1.28
C ALA A 61 -3.42 16.81 0.41
N ASP A 62 -2.10 16.80 0.34
CA ASP A 62 -1.30 17.67 -0.52
C ASP A 62 -0.16 16.90 -1.21
N ARG A 63 0.69 16.26 -0.40
CA ARG A 63 1.87 15.52 -0.84
C ARG A 63 2.79 16.33 -1.77
N GLY A 64 2.99 17.62 -1.48
CA GLY A 64 3.79 18.53 -2.31
C GLY A 64 3.12 18.83 -3.65
N GLY A 65 1.79 19.00 -3.65
CA GLY A 65 0.97 19.22 -4.84
C GLY A 65 0.75 18.00 -5.74
N LEU A 66 1.24 16.80 -5.37
CA LEU A 66 0.98 15.57 -6.12
C LEU A 66 -0.49 15.13 -5.98
N PHE A 67 -1.09 15.34 -4.81
CA PHE A 67 -2.48 14.96 -4.58
C PHE A 67 -3.43 15.77 -5.47
N GLU A 68 -3.24 17.10 -5.59
CA GLU A 68 -4.06 17.91 -6.50
C GLU A 68 -3.90 17.45 -7.97
N LYS A 69 -2.67 17.13 -8.40
CA LYS A 69 -2.42 16.58 -9.75
C LYS A 69 -3.16 15.27 -9.96
N LEU A 70 -3.17 14.38 -8.96
CA LEU A 70 -3.93 13.13 -9.00
C LEU A 70 -5.42 13.40 -9.17
N LEU A 71 -6.01 14.32 -8.39
CA LEU A 71 -7.43 14.68 -8.54
C LEU A 71 -7.75 15.17 -9.97
N ARG A 72 -6.88 15.98 -10.59
CA ARG A 72 -7.04 16.39 -12.01
C ARG A 72 -7.02 15.20 -12.96
N GLN A 73 -6.16 14.22 -12.71
CA GLN A 73 -6.08 13.02 -13.56
C GLN A 73 -7.28 12.10 -13.36
N ILE A 74 -7.88 12.09 -12.16
CA ILE A 74 -9.13 11.38 -11.87
C ILE A 74 -10.30 12.03 -12.61
N ASP A 75 -10.40 13.36 -12.61
CA ASP A 75 -11.41 14.12 -13.38
C ASP A 75 -11.39 13.80 -14.88
N LEU A 76 -10.22 13.43 -15.40
CA LEU A 76 -10.04 13.10 -16.82
C LEU A 76 -10.38 11.64 -17.16
N GLN A 77 -10.71 10.80 -16.17
CA GLN A 77 -11.03 9.40 -16.42
C GLN A 77 -12.34 9.26 -17.20
N THR A 78 -12.39 8.32 -18.15
CA THR A 78 -13.57 8.09 -18.99
C THR A 78 -14.65 7.24 -18.33
N LEU A 79 -14.34 6.60 -17.20
CA LEU A 79 -15.33 5.84 -16.44
C LEU A 79 -16.29 6.83 -15.77
N ASN A 80 -17.60 6.65 -15.97
CA ASN A 80 -18.61 7.40 -15.23
C ASN A 80 -19.15 6.55 -14.05
N GLY A 81 -19.90 7.17 -13.14
CA GLY A 81 -20.50 6.44 -12.01
C GLY A 81 -19.47 6.01 -10.98
N PHE A 82 -18.56 6.90 -10.61
CA PHE A 82 -17.64 6.69 -9.48
C PHE A 82 -17.73 7.83 -8.46
N GLU A 83 -17.32 7.54 -7.23
CA GLU A 83 -17.08 8.54 -6.18
C GLU A 83 -15.64 8.43 -5.69
N VAL A 84 -15.13 9.47 -5.04
CA VAL A 84 -13.78 9.51 -4.46
C VAL A 84 -13.89 9.75 -2.96
N ILE A 85 -13.35 8.84 -2.17
CA ILE A 85 -13.33 8.90 -0.72
C ILE A 85 -11.88 9.10 -0.30
N VAL A 86 -11.60 10.26 0.28
CA VAL A 86 -10.26 10.63 0.73
C VAL A 86 -10.20 10.47 2.23
N ILE A 87 -9.21 9.74 2.74
CA ILE A 87 -8.98 9.52 4.17
C ILE A 87 -7.65 10.15 4.53
N LYS A 88 -7.68 11.20 5.34
CA LYS A 88 -6.54 12.04 5.68
C LYS A 88 -6.09 11.82 7.12
N GLY A 89 -4.79 11.74 7.33
CA GLY A 89 -4.16 11.81 8.66
C GLY A 89 -4.15 10.49 9.45
N ASP A 90 -4.59 9.38 8.85
CA ASP A 90 -4.44 8.07 9.47
C ASP A 90 -3.06 7.47 9.16
N PRO A 91 -2.19 7.22 10.16
CA PRO A 91 -0.87 6.65 9.93
C PRO A 91 -0.90 5.17 9.50
N ARG A 92 -2.07 4.52 9.53
CA ARG A 92 -2.26 3.12 9.14
C ARG A 92 -3.07 3.05 7.86
N GLN A 93 -2.37 2.88 6.73
CA GLN A 93 -2.97 2.77 5.40
C GLN A 93 -4.09 1.70 5.34
N GLY A 94 -3.88 0.52 5.93
CA GLY A 94 -4.91 -0.53 5.93
C GLY A 94 -6.20 -0.11 6.65
N ARG A 95 -6.09 0.62 7.76
CA ARG A 95 -7.26 1.18 8.47
C ARG A 95 -7.95 2.25 7.64
N ALA A 96 -7.18 3.12 6.97
CA ALA A 96 -7.73 4.13 6.07
C ALA A 96 -8.50 3.51 4.89
N ILE A 97 -7.97 2.44 4.29
CA ILE A 97 -8.65 1.69 3.22
C ILE A 97 -9.93 1.05 3.75
N ASN A 98 -9.91 0.40 4.92
CA ASN A 98 -11.12 -0.17 5.51
C ASN A 98 -12.19 0.88 5.82
N ILE A 99 -11.80 2.06 6.31
CA ILE A 99 -12.72 3.18 6.52
C ILE A 99 -13.35 3.62 5.20
N GLY A 100 -12.53 3.78 4.15
CA GLY A 100 -13.01 4.09 2.81
C GLY A 100 -13.99 3.03 2.28
N ALA A 101 -13.68 1.75 2.47
CA ALA A 101 -14.53 0.64 2.08
C ALA A 101 -15.88 0.62 2.83
N SER A 102 -15.89 0.93 4.14
CA SER A 102 -17.14 1.08 4.90
C SER A 102 -18.03 2.20 4.40
N LEU A 103 -17.45 3.27 3.85
CA LEU A 103 -18.16 4.45 3.33
C LEU A 103 -18.55 4.29 1.85
N ALA A 104 -17.98 3.30 1.16
CA ALA A 104 -18.15 3.08 -0.26
C ALA A 104 -19.58 2.70 -0.62
N LYS A 105 -20.12 3.34 -1.66
CA LYS A 105 -21.40 3.00 -2.28
C LYS A 105 -21.25 2.03 -3.45
N GLY A 106 -20.09 2.01 -4.10
CA GLY A 106 -19.82 1.19 -5.28
C GLY A 106 -19.68 -0.30 -4.96
N ASP A 107 -19.96 -1.13 -5.97
CA ASP A 107 -19.75 -2.59 -5.93
C ASP A 107 -18.25 -2.95 -5.99
N PHE A 108 -17.44 -2.02 -6.46
CA PHE A 108 -15.99 -2.16 -6.60
C PHE A 108 -15.27 -1.07 -5.83
N LEU A 109 -14.14 -1.44 -5.26
CA LEU A 109 -13.23 -0.52 -4.58
C LEU A 109 -11.99 -0.34 -5.45
N LEU A 110 -11.57 0.90 -5.67
CA LEU A 110 -10.33 1.22 -6.36
C LEU A 110 -9.41 1.99 -5.40
N THR A 111 -8.21 1.51 -5.10
CA THR A 111 -7.26 2.26 -4.27
C THR A 111 -6.27 3.02 -5.14
N LEU A 112 -5.91 4.23 -4.67
CA LEU A 112 -4.81 5.03 -5.19
C LEU A 112 -3.96 5.53 -4.02
N ASP A 113 -2.64 5.53 -4.20
CA ASP A 113 -1.75 6.29 -3.32
C ASP A 113 -1.78 7.77 -3.73
N ASP A 114 -1.65 8.68 -2.77
CA ASP A 114 -1.72 10.14 -2.98
C ASP A 114 -0.61 10.74 -3.86
N ASP A 115 0.41 9.95 -4.19
CA ASP A 115 1.50 10.25 -5.11
C ASP A 115 1.51 9.38 -6.38
N SER A 116 0.40 8.72 -6.67
CA SER A 116 0.20 8.01 -7.94
C SER A 116 -0.01 8.99 -9.09
N SER A 117 0.49 8.64 -10.27
CA SER A 117 0.21 9.36 -11.52
C SER A 117 -0.48 8.44 -12.52
N LEU A 118 -1.57 8.93 -13.10
CA LEU A 118 -2.41 8.24 -14.08
C LEU A 118 -2.27 8.91 -15.46
N PRO A 119 -1.34 8.45 -16.32
CA PRO A 119 -1.13 9.05 -17.64
C PRO A 119 -2.27 8.76 -18.62
N ASP A 120 -3.01 7.66 -18.44
CA ASP A 120 -4.11 7.25 -19.31
C ASP A 120 -5.47 7.61 -18.69
N LYS A 121 -6.36 8.16 -19.51
CA LYS A 121 -7.76 8.49 -19.18
C LYS A 121 -8.65 7.25 -19.10
N ARG A 122 -8.19 6.10 -19.58
CA ARG A 122 -8.96 4.85 -19.60
C ARG A 122 -8.54 3.87 -18.49
N ALA A 123 -7.63 4.26 -17.59
CA ALA A 123 -7.11 3.38 -16.55
C ALA A 123 -8.25 2.77 -15.71
N PHE A 124 -9.18 3.60 -15.24
CA PHE A 124 -10.33 3.14 -14.44
C PHE A 124 -11.27 2.24 -15.25
N ALA A 125 -11.61 2.66 -16.46
CA ALA A 125 -12.53 1.92 -17.33
C ALA A 125 -11.97 0.53 -17.70
N ASN A 126 -10.67 0.45 -17.99
CA ASN A 126 -10.00 -0.81 -18.35
C ASN A 126 -9.92 -1.76 -17.14
N LEU A 127 -9.57 -1.25 -15.95
CA LEU A 127 -9.56 -2.05 -14.72
C LEU A 127 -10.95 -2.57 -14.35
N PHE A 128 -11.95 -1.68 -14.38
CA PHE A 128 -13.34 -2.03 -14.09
C PHE A 128 -13.88 -3.08 -15.07
N ALA A 129 -13.64 -2.90 -16.37
CA ALA A 129 -14.10 -3.85 -17.40
C ALA A 129 -13.53 -5.25 -17.20
N VAL A 130 -12.28 -5.40 -16.73
CA VAL A 130 -11.68 -6.72 -16.46
C VAL A 130 -12.44 -7.44 -15.35
N LEU A 131 -12.81 -6.75 -14.28
CA LEU A 131 -13.56 -7.37 -13.20
C LEU A 131 -14.98 -7.69 -13.64
N GLU A 132 -15.68 -6.78 -14.31
CA GLU A 132 -17.05 -7.02 -14.81
C GLU A 132 -17.13 -8.23 -15.75
N ASN A 133 -16.14 -8.39 -16.65
CA ASN A 133 -16.15 -9.44 -17.66
C ASN A 133 -15.71 -10.82 -17.14
N ASP A 134 -14.94 -10.90 -16.06
CA ASP A 134 -14.48 -12.17 -15.47
C ASP A 134 -14.75 -12.21 -13.96
N PRO A 135 -15.84 -12.89 -13.52
CA PRO A 135 -16.17 -13.07 -12.10
C PRO A 135 -15.10 -13.81 -11.29
N ALA A 136 -14.20 -14.57 -11.92
CA ALA A 136 -13.11 -15.24 -11.21
C ALA A 136 -12.02 -14.25 -10.77
N ILE A 137 -11.93 -13.06 -11.38
CA ILE A 137 -10.99 -12.02 -11.00
C ILE A 137 -11.58 -11.24 -9.82
N GLY A 138 -10.95 -11.36 -8.66
CA GLY A 138 -11.34 -10.61 -7.47
C GLY A 138 -10.57 -9.29 -7.33
N LEU A 139 -9.35 -9.23 -7.85
CA LEU A 139 -8.41 -8.12 -7.64
C LEU A 139 -7.50 -7.95 -8.87
N ALA A 140 -7.40 -6.72 -9.38
CA ALA A 140 -6.62 -6.38 -10.56
C ALA A 140 -5.81 -5.09 -10.34
N GLY A 141 -4.57 -5.05 -10.80
CA GLY A 141 -3.71 -3.87 -10.74
C GLY A 141 -3.14 -3.47 -12.10
N GLY A 142 -2.59 -2.26 -12.17
CA GLY A 142 -1.90 -1.74 -13.35
C GLY A 142 -0.41 -2.11 -13.44
N ILE A 143 0.24 -1.58 -14.47
CA ILE A 143 1.67 -1.67 -14.74
C ILE A 143 2.35 -0.39 -14.22
N ASN A 144 3.19 -0.52 -13.19
CA ASN A 144 4.01 0.59 -12.72
C ASN A 144 5.13 0.89 -13.72
N THR A 145 5.12 2.10 -14.29
CA THR A 145 6.03 2.56 -15.34
C THR A 145 6.86 3.73 -14.87
N ILE A 146 8.04 3.89 -15.48
CA ILE A 146 8.94 5.01 -15.23
C ILE A 146 8.50 6.18 -16.11
N PRO A 147 8.08 7.33 -15.55
CA PRO A 147 7.75 8.50 -16.33
C PRO A 147 8.94 8.95 -17.20
N PRO A 148 8.70 9.45 -18.44
CA PRO A 148 9.76 9.97 -19.30
C PRO A 148 10.57 11.11 -18.64
N ASP A 149 9.90 11.94 -17.85
CA ASP A 149 10.44 13.10 -17.13
C ASP A 149 11.00 12.77 -15.74
N ALA A 150 11.04 11.49 -15.35
CA ALA A 150 11.54 11.08 -14.04
C ALA A 150 13.00 11.53 -13.84
N PRO A 151 13.35 12.12 -12.67
CA PRO A 151 14.72 12.48 -12.33
C PRO A 151 15.67 11.28 -12.47
N TRP A 152 16.94 11.54 -12.83
CA TRP A 152 17.89 10.46 -13.15
C TRP A 152 18.00 9.41 -12.03
N LEU A 153 18.01 9.85 -10.77
CA LEU A 153 18.12 8.97 -9.61
C LEU A 153 16.87 8.11 -9.46
N VAL A 154 15.68 8.70 -9.63
CA VAL A 154 14.39 8.00 -9.58
C VAL A 154 14.32 6.96 -10.70
N ARG A 155 14.64 7.35 -11.93
CA ARG A 155 14.70 6.45 -13.10
C ARG A 155 15.67 5.29 -12.86
N ARG A 156 16.87 5.56 -12.34
CA ARG A 156 17.85 4.52 -12.03
C ARG A 156 17.37 3.61 -10.90
N ALA A 157 16.80 4.16 -9.84
CA ALA A 157 16.24 3.40 -8.73
C ALA A 157 15.10 2.46 -9.19
N MET A 158 14.20 2.94 -10.06
CA MET A 158 13.09 2.11 -10.59
C MET A 158 13.55 0.97 -11.50
N ARG A 159 14.73 1.09 -12.14
CA ARG A 159 15.36 0.02 -12.95
C ARG A 159 16.11 -0.99 -12.10
N GLU A 160 16.80 -0.53 -11.06
CA GLU A 160 17.65 -1.39 -10.23
C GLU A 160 16.88 -2.12 -9.13
N ILE A 161 15.89 -1.47 -8.52
CA ILE A 161 15.15 -2.01 -7.37
C ILE A 161 14.03 -2.94 -7.88
N PRO A 162 14.00 -4.21 -7.45
CA PRO A 162 12.95 -5.15 -7.84
C PRO A 162 11.54 -4.61 -7.55
N ARG A 163 10.59 -4.91 -8.45
CA ARG A 163 9.16 -4.56 -8.34
C ARG A 163 8.86 -3.05 -8.34
N ARG A 164 9.84 -2.18 -8.58
CA ARG A 164 9.59 -0.73 -8.77
C ARG A 164 9.18 -0.36 -10.19
N SER A 165 9.33 -1.28 -11.13
CA SER A 165 8.75 -1.20 -12.46
C SER A 165 8.23 -2.59 -12.82
N THR A 166 7.12 -2.64 -13.54
CA THR A 166 6.55 -3.88 -14.06
C THR A 166 6.84 -3.94 -15.57
N PRO A 167 7.40 -5.04 -16.09
CA PRO A 167 7.56 -5.21 -17.52
C PRO A 167 6.21 -5.08 -18.26
N PRO A 168 6.19 -4.60 -19.50
CA PRO A 168 4.98 -4.62 -20.31
C PRO A 168 4.38 -6.03 -20.40
N LEU A 169 3.05 -6.09 -20.42
CA LEU A 169 2.29 -7.34 -20.59
C LEU A 169 1.41 -7.23 -21.83
N SER A 170 1.28 -8.34 -22.56
CA SER A 170 0.33 -8.49 -23.67
C SER A 170 -1.06 -8.89 -23.18
N ASP A 171 -1.11 -9.73 -22.14
CA ASP A 171 -2.32 -10.41 -21.68
C ASP A 171 -2.56 -10.18 -20.19
N ILE A 172 -3.82 -10.33 -19.78
CA ILE A 172 -4.20 -10.33 -18.36
C ILE A 172 -3.48 -11.49 -17.68
N THR A 173 -2.60 -11.17 -16.73
CA THR A 173 -1.64 -12.15 -16.17
C THR A 173 -1.85 -12.33 -14.68
N ASP A 174 -2.02 -13.58 -14.23
CA ASP A 174 -2.01 -13.92 -12.80
C ASP A 174 -0.67 -13.54 -12.16
N SER A 175 -0.72 -12.67 -11.16
CA SER A 175 0.44 -11.90 -10.75
C SER A 175 0.42 -11.60 -9.25
N ASP A 176 1.60 -11.38 -8.68
CA ASP A 176 1.75 -10.81 -7.35
C ASP A 176 2.17 -9.33 -7.41
N LEU A 177 1.95 -8.64 -8.53
CA LEU A 177 2.33 -7.24 -8.75
C LEU A 177 1.14 -6.28 -8.80
N ALA A 178 -0.07 -6.75 -8.53
CA ALA A 178 -1.21 -5.86 -8.28
C ALA A 178 -0.99 -5.15 -6.93
N GLU A 179 -0.91 -3.84 -6.91
CA GLU A 179 -0.46 -3.06 -5.75
C GLU A 179 -1.34 -1.83 -5.54
N HIS A 180 -1.51 -1.41 -4.27
CA HIS A 180 -2.38 -0.32 -3.85
C HIS A 180 -2.29 1.02 -4.60
N PRO A 181 -1.15 1.44 -5.17
CA PRO A 181 -1.09 2.70 -5.91
C PRO A 181 -2.04 2.77 -7.12
N LEU A 182 -2.40 1.61 -7.70
CA LEU A 182 -3.49 1.51 -8.67
C LEU A 182 -4.03 0.07 -8.66
N LEU A 183 -5.06 -0.15 -7.85
CA LEU A 183 -5.67 -1.46 -7.64
C LEU A 183 -7.19 -1.35 -7.64
N VAL A 184 -7.88 -2.24 -8.34
CA VAL A 184 -9.32 -2.42 -8.22
C VAL A 184 -9.65 -3.80 -7.65
N MET A 185 -10.70 -3.88 -6.85
CA MET A 185 -11.17 -5.11 -6.24
C MET A 185 -12.68 -5.14 -6.10
N ARG A 186 -13.24 -6.34 -6.08
CA ARG A 186 -14.66 -6.58 -5.75
C ARG A 186 -14.90 -6.28 -4.28
N ARG A 187 -15.87 -5.41 -3.96
CA ARG A 187 -16.17 -5.02 -2.57
C ARG A 187 -16.66 -6.21 -1.75
N ASP A 188 -17.57 -7.02 -2.31
CA ASP A 188 -18.12 -8.19 -1.62
C ASP A 188 -17.01 -9.19 -1.23
N VAL A 189 -16.02 -9.39 -2.11
CA VAL A 189 -14.86 -10.23 -1.82
C VAL A 189 -13.99 -9.59 -0.76
N PHE A 190 -13.69 -8.28 -0.87
CA PHE A 190 -12.89 -7.55 0.12
C PHE A 190 -13.48 -7.66 1.54
N GLU A 191 -14.79 -7.45 1.67
CA GLU A 191 -15.50 -7.58 2.95
C GLU A 191 -15.49 -9.03 3.44
N ARG A 192 -15.77 -10.00 2.56
CA ARG A 192 -15.77 -11.44 2.89
C ARG A 192 -14.41 -11.95 3.37
N VAL A 193 -13.30 -11.47 2.80
CA VAL A 193 -11.95 -11.86 3.23
C VAL A 193 -11.48 -11.16 4.51
N GLY A 194 -12.26 -10.20 5.01
CA GLY A 194 -11.99 -9.53 6.27
C GLY A 194 -11.29 -8.18 6.15
N GLY A 195 -11.32 -7.56 4.97
CA GLY A 195 -10.65 -6.29 4.67
C GLY A 195 -9.13 -6.32 4.86
N GLU A 196 -8.55 -5.13 4.96
CA GLU A 196 -7.13 -4.95 5.28
C GLU A 196 -6.82 -5.26 6.74
N ASN A 197 -5.59 -5.71 6.98
CA ASN A 197 -5.12 -6.01 8.33
C ASN A 197 -4.55 -4.75 9.01
N GLU A 198 -5.31 -4.16 9.93
CA GLU A 198 -4.96 -2.89 10.56
C GLU A 198 -3.80 -3.00 11.56
N LEU A 199 -3.44 -4.22 11.96
CA LEU A 199 -2.31 -4.47 12.86
C LEU A 199 -0.97 -4.33 12.12
N LEU A 200 -0.95 -4.57 10.80
CA LEU A 200 0.27 -4.55 10.00
C LEU A 200 0.76 -3.11 9.77
N PRO A 201 1.99 -2.76 10.18
CA PRO A 201 2.61 -1.49 9.80
C PRO A 201 3.11 -1.48 8.35
N ARG A 202 3.21 -2.65 7.73
CA ARG A 202 3.67 -2.88 6.35
C ARG A 202 3.31 -4.30 5.91
N GLY A 203 3.18 -4.51 4.61
CA GLY A 203 2.87 -5.82 4.03
C GLY A 203 1.39 -6.02 3.74
N LEU A 204 0.66 -4.93 3.48
CA LEU A 204 -0.77 -4.93 3.15
C LEU A 204 -0.99 -5.63 1.80
N ASP A 205 -0.30 -5.21 0.73
CA ASP A 205 -0.44 -5.85 -0.60
C ASP A 205 -0.30 -7.38 -0.57
N PRO A 206 0.80 -7.96 -0.04
CA PRO A 206 0.93 -9.42 -0.06
C PRO A 206 -0.07 -10.11 0.87
N TYR A 207 -0.48 -9.48 1.97
CA TYR A 207 -1.55 -10.00 2.83
C TYR A 207 -2.87 -10.07 2.06
N LEU A 208 -3.33 -8.95 1.50
CA LEU A 208 -4.61 -8.85 0.83
C LEU A 208 -4.67 -9.80 -0.38
N ARG A 209 -3.64 -9.79 -1.23
CA ARG A 209 -3.56 -10.69 -2.39
C ARG A 209 -3.60 -12.16 -1.98
N GLN A 210 -2.97 -12.53 -0.86
CA GLN A 210 -3.04 -13.90 -0.36
C GLN A 210 -4.46 -14.26 0.10
N GLU A 211 -5.16 -13.36 0.80
CA GLU A 211 -6.52 -13.63 1.26
C GLU A 211 -7.51 -13.72 0.08
N PHE A 212 -7.36 -12.90 -0.95
CA PHE A 212 -8.14 -13.03 -2.20
C PHE A 212 -7.91 -14.38 -2.88
N ARG A 213 -6.65 -14.83 -3.01
CA ARG A 213 -6.34 -16.16 -3.56
C ARG A 213 -6.92 -17.30 -2.72
N LYS A 214 -6.89 -17.19 -1.39
CA LYS A 214 -7.52 -18.18 -0.49
C LYS A 214 -9.04 -18.23 -0.66
N ALA A 215 -9.67 -17.11 -1.03
CA ALA A 215 -11.09 -17.03 -1.36
C ALA A 215 -11.42 -17.55 -2.77
N GLY A 216 -10.47 -18.19 -3.47
CA GLY A 216 -10.65 -18.74 -4.81
C GLY A 216 -10.61 -17.70 -5.93
N CYS A 217 -10.23 -16.46 -5.63
CA CYS A 217 -10.16 -15.40 -6.63
C CYS A 217 -8.79 -15.34 -7.31
N ARG A 218 -8.81 -14.99 -8.60
CA ARG A 218 -7.62 -14.61 -9.36
C ARG A 218 -7.17 -13.21 -8.96
N VAL A 219 -5.85 -13.03 -8.97
CA VAL A 219 -5.18 -11.75 -8.73
C VAL A 219 -4.33 -11.45 -9.94
N VAL A 220 -4.66 -10.39 -10.67
CA VAL A 220 -4.09 -10.15 -12.00
C VAL A 220 -3.43 -8.78 -12.14
N VAL A 221 -2.51 -8.66 -13.08
CA VAL A 221 -2.10 -7.37 -13.66
C VAL A 221 -2.71 -7.25 -15.05
N VAL A 222 -3.27 -6.08 -15.34
CA VAL A 222 -3.98 -5.80 -16.59
C VAL A 222 -3.04 -5.12 -17.59
N PRO A 223 -2.97 -5.61 -18.85
CA PRO A 223 -2.18 -4.96 -19.89
C PRO A 223 -2.77 -3.59 -20.24
N ASN A 224 -1.95 -2.68 -20.77
CA ASN A 224 -2.37 -1.34 -21.20
C ASN A 224 -3.05 -0.49 -20.11
N VAL A 225 -2.81 -0.79 -18.83
CA VAL A 225 -3.18 0.06 -17.70
C VAL A 225 -1.89 0.51 -17.05
N PHE A 226 -1.52 1.77 -17.25
CA PHE A 226 -0.24 2.30 -16.76
C PHE A 226 -0.45 3.28 -15.63
N TYR A 227 0.43 3.22 -14.64
CA TYR A 227 0.56 4.25 -13.62
C TYR A 227 2.03 4.46 -13.28
N SER A 228 2.32 5.51 -12.52
CA SER A 228 3.65 5.72 -11.96
C SER A 228 3.54 6.02 -10.47
N HIS A 229 4.25 5.22 -9.67
CA HIS A 229 4.44 5.45 -8.24
C HIS A 229 5.93 5.51 -7.94
N LEU A 230 6.42 6.71 -7.64
CA LEU A 230 7.85 7.02 -7.65
C LEU A 230 8.51 6.79 -6.29
N PRO A 231 9.73 6.22 -6.24
CA PRO A 231 10.53 6.27 -5.03
C PRO A 231 10.91 7.71 -4.66
N PRO A 232 11.34 7.96 -3.40
CA PRO A 232 11.84 9.28 -3.00
C PRO A 232 12.90 9.84 -3.95
N ALA A 233 12.82 11.14 -4.25
CA ALA A 233 13.66 11.80 -5.24
C ALA A 233 15.14 11.94 -4.84
N THR A 234 15.49 11.74 -3.57
CA THR A 234 16.87 11.83 -3.07
C THR A 234 17.35 10.51 -2.49
N LEU A 235 18.66 10.23 -2.64
CA LEU A 235 19.26 8.99 -2.17
C LEU A 235 19.09 8.87 -0.65
N GLN A 236 19.30 9.95 0.09
CA GLN A 236 19.14 9.95 1.54
C GLN A 236 17.70 9.59 1.97
N ARG A 237 16.67 10.14 1.30
CA ARG A 237 15.26 9.81 1.61
C ARG A 237 14.95 8.36 1.21
N LEU A 238 15.50 7.88 0.09
CA LEU A 238 15.38 6.49 -0.36
C LEU A 238 16.02 5.50 0.64
N LEU A 239 17.25 5.75 1.08
CA LEU A 239 17.94 4.90 2.05
C LEU A 239 17.23 4.90 3.42
N ARG A 240 16.77 6.06 3.89
CA ARG A 240 15.92 6.17 5.09
C ARG A 240 14.64 5.34 4.96
N GLN A 241 13.98 5.38 3.79
CA GLN A 241 12.82 4.54 3.52
C GLN A 241 13.20 3.05 3.62
N PHE A 242 14.28 2.61 2.99
CA PHE A 242 14.71 1.20 3.05
C PHE A 242 15.11 0.74 4.46
N TYR A 243 15.76 1.59 5.24
CA TYR A 243 16.05 1.31 6.65
C TYR A 243 14.77 1.10 7.47
N ARG A 244 13.79 2.00 7.33
CA ARG A 244 12.47 1.85 7.98
C ARG A 244 11.77 0.56 7.53
N ASN A 245 11.85 0.24 6.24
CA ASN A 245 11.28 -0.99 5.66
C ASN A 245 11.90 -2.23 6.29
N GLY A 246 13.22 -2.23 6.50
CA GLY A 246 13.94 -3.31 7.18
C GLY A 246 13.49 -3.50 8.63
N LYS A 247 13.38 -2.41 9.41
CA LYS A 247 12.83 -2.47 10.77
C LYS A 247 11.42 -3.07 10.79
N HIS A 248 10.52 -2.58 9.93
CA HIS A 248 9.13 -3.05 9.89
C HIS A 248 9.04 -4.53 9.45
N ALA A 249 9.88 -4.96 8.52
CA ALA A 249 9.91 -6.37 8.10
C ALA A 249 10.37 -7.30 9.22
N ALA A 250 11.37 -6.91 10.01
CA ALA A 250 11.81 -7.66 11.19
C ALA A 250 10.72 -7.70 12.27
N TYR A 251 10.05 -6.58 12.52
CA TYR A 251 8.91 -6.49 13.42
C TYR A 251 7.78 -7.44 13.01
N VAL A 252 7.31 -7.36 11.75
CA VAL A 252 6.25 -8.24 11.23
C VAL A 252 6.68 -9.70 11.29
N TYR A 253 7.92 -10.03 10.93
CA TYR A 253 8.39 -11.41 11.00
C TYR A 253 8.34 -11.98 12.43
N ARG A 254 8.60 -11.16 13.45
CA ARG A 254 8.63 -11.60 14.84
C ARG A 254 7.25 -11.67 15.48
N TYR A 255 6.43 -10.64 15.30
CA TYR A 255 5.13 -10.51 15.97
C TYR A 255 3.98 -11.09 15.15
N PHE A 256 4.13 -11.13 13.83
CA PHE A 256 3.12 -11.58 12.88
C PHE A 256 3.73 -12.50 11.80
N PRO A 257 4.48 -13.56 12.17
CA PRO A 257 5.17 -14.42 11.22
C PRO A 257 4.24 -15.02 10.15
N GLN A 258 2.97 -15.23 10.50
CA GLN A 258 1.95 -15.75 9.60
C GLN A 258 1.64 -14.82 8.41
N TRP A 259 1.85 -13.51 8.56
CA TRP A 259 1.63 -12.48 7.52
C TRP A 259 2.92 -11.99 6.89
N SER A 260 4.05 -12.61 7.23
CA SER A 260 5.33 -12.34 6.58
C SER A 260 5.43 -13.14 5.28
N ILE A 261 4.69 -12.67 4.26
CA ILE A 261 4.53 -13.34 2.97
C ILE A 261 5.65 -12.97 2.01
N ALA A 262 6.13 -13.93 1.24
CA ALA A 262 7.16 -13.72 0.22
C ALA A 262 6.62 -12.88 -0.95
N THR A 263 7.45 -12.02 -1.53
CA THR A 263 7.10 -11.17 -2.68
C THR A 263 8.07 -11.42 -3.82
N PRO A 264 7.84 -12.41 -4.70
CA PRO A 264 8.70 -12.62 -5.86
C PRO A 264 8.64 -11.43 -6.82
N SER A 265 9.70 -11.22 -7.60
CA SER A 265 9.75 -10.20 -8.65
C SER A 265 9.14 -10.66 -9.97
N GLN A 266 8.82 -11.95 -10.10
CA GLN A 266 8.30 -12.59 -11.31
C GLN A 266 6.82 -12.97 -11.12
N HIS A 267 6.12 -13.13 -12.24
CA HIS A 267 4.74 -13.63 -12.26
C HIS A 267 4.68 -15.13 -11.95
N GLY A 268 3.49 -15.62 -11.57
CA GLY A 268 3.24 -17.03 -11.29
C GLY A 268 3.22 -17.43 -9.81
N SER A 269 3.14 -18.74 -9.55
CA SER A 269 3.01 -19.31 -8.21
C SER A 269 4.33 -19.28 -7.44
N PHE A 270 4.26 -19.01 -6.14
CA PHE A 270 5.44 -19.00 -5.27
C PHE A 270 5.08 -19.52 -3.87
N PRO A 271 6.04 -20.12 -3.13
CA PRO A 271 5.80 -20.50 -1.76
C PRO A 271 5.62 -19.24 -0.90
N PRO A 272 4.51 -19.12 -0.13
CA PRO A 272 4.18 -17.87 0.55
C PRO A 272 5.11 -17.57 1.71
N ARG A 273 5.87 -18.55 2.23
CA ARG A 273 6.71 -18.39 3.42
C ARG A 273 8.10 -18.99 3.23
N HIS A 274 9.07 -18.35 3.87
CA HIS A 274 10.45 -18.80 3.91
C HIS A 274 10.95 -18.90 5.35
N ARG A 275 11.71 -19.96 5.65
CA ARG A 275 12.42 -20.12 6.93
C ARG A 275 13.43 -18.97 7.14
N ILE A 276 13.77 -18.66 8.39
CA ILE A 276 14.68 -17.55 8.71
C ILE A 276 16.05 -17.67 8.01
N ARG A 277 16.61 -18.88 7.95
CA ARG A 277 17.89 -19.14 7.26
C ARG A 277 17.81 -18.79 5.77
N HIS A 278 16.69 -19.13 5.13
CA HIS A 278 16.44 -18.80 3.73
C HIS A 278 16.35 -17.29 3.50
N ARG A 279 15.77 -16.55 4.45
CA ARG A 279 15.74 -15.07 4.37
C ARG A 279 17.12 -14.45 4.51
N ALA A 280 17.93 -14.94 5.46
CA ALA A 280 19.29 -14.48 5.65
C ALA A 280 20.16 -14.77 4.40
N LEU A 281 20.08 -15.99 3.87
CA LEU A 281 20.76 -16.38 2.64
C LEU A 281 20.30 -15.55 1.45
N ARG A 282 19.00 -15.27 1.32
CA ARG A 282 18.46 -14.41 0.26
C ARG A 282 18.98 -12.97 0.37
N LEU A 283 19.07 -12.41 1.58
CA LEU A 283 19.63 -11.06 1.76
C LEU A 283 21.10 -11.00 1.30
N LEU A 284 21.90 -12.00 1.66
CA LEU A 284 23.29 -12.12 1.20
C LEU A 284 23.37 -12.31 -0.30
N ALA A 285 22.56 -13.21 -0.87
CA ALA A 285 22.50 -13.44 -2.31
C ALA A 285 22.13 -12.17 -3.08
N ASN A 286 21.12 -11.42 -2.62
CA ASN A 286 20.71 -10.17 -3.26
C ASN A 286 21.79 -9.08 -3.18
N LEU A 287 22.55 -9.02 -2.08
CA LEU A 287 23.69 -8.09 -1.95
C LEU A 287 24.80 -8.42 -2.95
N LEU A 288 25.15 -9.71 -3.05
CA LEU A 288 26.14 -10.20 -4.01
C LEU A 288 25.68 -9.98 -5.45
N GLU A 289 24.41 -10.29 -5.76
CA GLU A 289 23.82 -10.05 -7.07
C GLU A 289 23.87 -8.56 -7.43
N ALA A 290 23.48 -7.67 -6.51
CA ALA A 290 23.51 -6.23 -6.74
C ALA A 290 24.94 -5.72 -7.01
N LEU A 291 25.93 -6.27 -6.31
CA LEU A 291 27.34 -5.93 -6.51
C LEU A 291 27.86 -6.43 -7.86
N ILE A 292 27.62 -7.69 -8.21
CA ILE A 292 28.05 -8.31 -9.48
C ILE A 292 27.39 -7.64 -10.68
N THR A 293 26.12 -7.25 -10.55
CA THR A 293 25.34 -6.58 -11.61
C THR A 293 25.50 -5.05 -11.62
N LEU A 294 26.39 -4.50 -10.77
CA LEU A 294 26.67 -3.06 -10.66
C LEU A 294 25.43 -2.19 -10.39
N LYS A 295 24.41 -2.77 -9.74
CA LYS A 295 23.19 -2.08 -9.30
C LYS A 295 23.46 -1.36 -7.98
N PHE A 296 24.27 -0.29 -8.05
CA PHE A 296 24.76 0.43 -6.87
C PHE A 296 23.66 1.02 -5.99
N ILE A 297 22.57 1.55 -6.56
CA ILE A 297 21.45 2.08 -5.75
C ILE A 297 20.80 0.92 -5.00
N TRP A 298 20.54 -0.19 -5.70
CA TRP A 298 19.95 -1.37 -5.08
C TRP A 298 20.83 -1.94 -3.96
N PHE A 299 22.14 -2.01 -4.18
CA PHE A 299 23.12 -2.43 -3.18
C PHE A 299 23.03 -1.56 -1.90
N LEU A 300 23.05 -0.23 -2.03
CA LEU A 300 22.93 0.69 -0.89
C LEU A 300 21.58 0.56 -0.17
N CYS A 301 20.49 0.38 -0.93
CA CYS A 301 19.16 0.12 -0.39
C CYS A 301 19.14 -1.19 0.42
N GLN A 302 19.80 -2.24 -0.05
CA GLN A 302 19.87 -3.52 0.65
C GLN A 302 20.72 -3.45 1.92
N LEU A 303 21.83 -2.71 1.91
CA LEU A 303 22.60 -2.43 3.13
C LEU A 303 21.75 -1.68 4.16
N SER A 304 21.05 -0.62 3.73
CA SER A 304 20.18 0.16 4.61
C SER A 304 19.03 -0.68 5.18
N TYR A 305 18.39 -1.50 4.35
CA TYR A 305 17.38 -2.46 4.78
C TYR A 305 17.92 -3.45 5.82
N SER A 306 19.10 -4.02 5.56
CA SER A 306 19.74 -4.99 6.46
C SER A 306 20.11 -4.37 7.81
N ALA A 307 20.59 -3.12 7.80
CA ALA A 307 20.83 -2.35 9.02
C ALA A 307 19.53 -2.13 9.84
N GLY A 308 18.41 -1.87 9.17
CA GLY A 308 17.09 -1.77 9.81
C GLY A 308 16.65 -3.07 10.45
N VAL A 309 16.78 -4.20 9.73
CA VAL A 309 16.49 -5.55 10.26
C VAL A 309 17.34 -5.85 11.49
N LEU A 310 18.64 -5.57 11.41
CA LEU A 310 19.58 -5.80 12.51
C LEU A 310 19.23 -4.94 13.74
N LYS A 311 18.97 -3.64 13.53
CA LYS A 311 18.60 -2.72 14.62
C LYS A 311 17.37 -3.20 15.37
N GLU A 312 16.32 -3.58 14.65
CA GLU A 312 15.08 -4.05 15.27
C GLU A 312 15.32 -5.34 16.05
N THR A 313 16.07 -6.28 15.46
CA THR A 313 16.42 -7.55 16.11
C THR A 313 17.21 -7.35 17.41
N LEU A 314 18.22 -6.47 17.39
CA LEU A 314 19.06 -6.16 18.56
C LEU A 314 18.32 -5.36 19.65
N THR A 315 17.50 -4.39 19.26
CA THR A 315 16.74 -3.56 20.22
C THR A 315 15.78 -4.43 21.04
N LEU A 316 15.21 -5.46 20.40
CA LEU A 316 14.33 -6.41 21.06
C LEU A 316 15.08 -7.40 21.95
N GLN A 317 16.26 -7.89 21.55
CA GLN A 317 17.12 -8.72 22.43
C GLN A 317 17.44 -7.99 23.73
N ARG A 318 17.82 -6.71 23.66
CA ARG A 318 18.09 -5.88 24.85
C ARG A 318 16.85 -5.70 25.73
N SER A 319 15.67 -5.52 25.13
CA SER A 319 14.42 -5.43 25.90
C SER A 319 14.09 -6.74 26.63
N ILE A 320 14.30 -7.89 25.98
CA ILE A 320 14.09 -9.21 26.59
C ILE A 320 15.11 -9.46 27.70
N GLU A 321 16.39 -9.19 27.45
CA GLU A 321 17.44 -9.28 28.48
C GLU A 321 17.15 -8.37 29.66
N SER A 322 16.67 -7.14 29.43
CA SER A 322 16.26 -6.26 30.53
C SER A 322 15.07 -6.81 31.31
N ARG A 323 14.07 -7.40 30.64
CA ARG A 323 12.89 -8.00 31.30
C ARG A 323 13.26 -9.28 32.05
N LEU A 324 14.17 -10.09 31.51
CA LEU A 324 14.69 -11.28 32.18
C LEU A 324 15.53 -10.89 33.41
N ARG A 325 16.39 -9.86 33.31
CA ARG A 325 17.14 -9.31 34.45
C ARG A 325 16.23 -8.71 35.54
N LEU A 326 15.13 -8.07 35.14
CA LEU A 326 14.10 -7.58 36.07
C LEU A 326 13.31 -8.73 36.72
N ASN A 327 12.99 -9.80 35.96
CA ASN A 327 12.27 -10.97 36.45
C ASN A 327 13.14 -11.93 37.29
N THR A 328 14.47 -11.92 37.14
CA THR A 328 15.39 -12.59 38.08
C THR A 328 15.53 -11.84 39.41
N GLY A 329 14.91 -10.65 39.55
CA GLY A 329 14.89 -9.87 40.79
C GLY A 329 13.54 -9.82 41.51
N LYS A 330 12.41 -10.17 40.89
CA LYS A 330 11.08 -10.18 41.52
C LYS A 330 10.14 -11.19 40.84
N ALA A 331 9.50 -12.03 41.64
CA ALA A 331 8.41 -12.90 41.22
C ALA A 331 7.11 -12.09 40.98
N HIS A 332 6.38 -12.47 39.92
CA HIS A 332 4.99 -12.13 39.55
C HIS A 332 4.65 -10.67 39.19
N ASN A 333 4.43 -10.40 37.89
CA ASN A 333 3.10 -10.27 37.25
C ASN A 333 3.26 -9.79 35.80
N ILE A 334 2.53 -10.40 34.86
CA ILE A 334 2.49 -9.97 33.45
C ILE A 334 1.48 -8.82 33.30
N PRO A 335 1.81 -7.73 32.60
CA PRO A 335 0.78 -7.00 31.88
C PRO A 335 1.09 -6.75 30.39
N ASN A 336 0.04 -7.01 29.63
CA ASN A 336 -0.44 -6.51 28.34
C ASN A 336 0.41 -5.54 27.51
N GLY A 337 0.37 -5.81 26.20
CA GLY A 337 0.95 -5.03 25.13
C GLY A 337 0.61 -3.54 25.18
N LYS A 338 1.64 -2.74 25.44
CA LYS A 338 1.74 -1.36 24.96
C LYS A 338 3.05 -1.25 24.19
N ALA A 339 2.95 -1.27 22.87
CA ALA A 339 4.07 -0.97 22.00
C ALA A 339 3.56 -0.37 20.69
N PHE A 340 3.06 0.87 20.73
CA PHE A 340 3.36 1.90 19.72
C PHE A 340 2.74 3.27 20.08
N THR A 341 3.27 3.98 21.07
CA THR A 341 2.99 5.42 21.25
C THR A 341 4.22 6.13 21.81
N ARG A 342 5.21 6.37 20.94
CA ARG A 342 6.17 7.50 21.01
C ARG A 342 7.24 7.32 19.93
N GLU A 343 6.99 7.88 18.76
CA GLU A 343 8.06 8.58 18.04
C GLU A 343 7.58 10.01 17.84
N ARG A 344 8.43 10.93 18.28
CA ARG A 344 8.18 12.37 18.35
C ARG A 344 7.82 12.90 16.96
N ARG A 345 6.79 13.76 16.92
CA ARG A 345 6.70 14.82 15.93
C ARG A 345 7.98 15.65 16.05
N HIS A 346 8.85 15.56 15.06
CA HIS A 346 9.54 16.74 14.57
C HIS A 346 9.10 16.87 13.12
N GLY A 347 8.22 17.85 12.90
CA GLY A 347 8.23 18.52 11.61
C GLY A 347 9.56 19.23 11.47
N GLU A 348 10.11 19.16 10.26
CA GLU A 348 11.08 20.07 9.66
C GLU A 348 11.47 19.46 8.29
N GLU A 349 10.86 20.04 7.23
CA GLU A 349 11.32 20.21 5.83
C GLU A 349 11.57 19.01 4.86
#